data_AF-A0A0M3HSX2-F1
#
_entry.id   AF-A0A0M3HSX2-F1
#
_cell.length_a   1.000
_cell.length_b   1.000
_cell.length_c   1.000
_cell.angle_alpha   90.00
_cell.angle_beta   90.00
_cell.angle_gamma   90.00
#
_symmetry.space_group_name_H-M   'P 1'
#
loop_
_entity.id
_entity.type
_entity.pdbx_description
1 polymer ?
#
loop_
_entity_poly.entity_id
_entity_poly.type
_entity_poly.pdbx_seq_one_letter_code
_entity_poly.pdbx_strand_id
1 'polypeptide(L)'
;MRIGQLLLLLQSVKLTLSTSVIQFTDFHLDKGYRAFGGDPKRMCHLNGQATKNRTIGDFGNYNCDSPKALVKHILTVASMTLRQPDFIIWTGDTFPHISDYSEKDAENLMYQTTLYLREAFPNIRVFPVFGNHDYSPSDQLPDVDNTLYRVMFKHWVDWIGKEAMKTFRTGGYYVSDMNDKTILLGLNTILYYRNNHYKMSIANDPAGQFAFMRKQLDAARDGNKTAHIIAHIPPGAFEQSPNVTWLKDKFNAELLQILREYSDVIRSMLFGHNHRDSFRLLKGENDSSLAALFIAPAVSPAQFNFPGSTANNPSFRIIDYDEQWHITDIRQYYVSLPELNKDPSTSAEFEYSFRHVYGIESKYISAADINNLIQRLKDDDRLFERYSFYNSVAASSTPFKGQWKDAHLCALEYLDYDAYWSCLNQHHVTQPPPTDGISSSNVFPVLCFPIMYFILHF
;
A
#
# COMPACT_ATOMS: atom_id res chain seq x y z
N MET A 1 -49.25 52.01 -10.91
CA MET A 1 -47.97 51.87 -10.20
C MET A 1 -48.16 50.95 -8.99
N ARG A 2 -47.78 49.68 -9.08
CA ARG A 2 -47.56 48.81 -7.93
C ARG A 2 -46.24 48.10 -8.18
N ILE A 3 -45.23 48.49 -7.41
CA ILE A 3 -43.89 47.89 -7.40
C ILE A 3 -44.01 46.64 -6.53
N GLY A 4 -43.98 45.46 -7.16
CA GLY A 4 -43.87 44.18 -6.48
C GLY A 4 -42.42 43.93 -6.10
N GLN A 5 -42.14 43.77 -4.82
CA GLN A 5 -40.86 43.32 -4.30
C GLN A 5 -40.63 41.86 -4.71
N LEU A 6 -39.62 41.63 -5.54
CA LEU A 6 -39.05 40.30 -5.75
C LEU A 6 -37.86 40.15 -4.79
N LEU A 7 -38.11 39.56 -3.62
CA LEU A 7 -37.06 39.09 -2.73
C LEU A 7 -36.47 37.82 -3.35
N LEU A 8 -35.29 37.94 -3.96
CA LEU A 8 -34.46 36.78 -4.30
C LEU A 8 -33.97 36.14 -3.00
N LEU A 9 -34.50 34.96 -2.67
CA LEU A 9 -33.83 34.03 -1.77
C LEU A 9 -32.55 33.54 -2.44
N LEU A 10 -31.42 34.16 -2.11
CA LEU A 10 -30.12 33.52 -2.23
C LEU A 10 -30.05 32.41 -1.18
N GLN A 11 -30.57 31.22 -1.51
CA GLN A 11 -30.13 30.02 -0.83
C GLN A 11 -28.65 29.87 -1.16
N SER A 12 -27.79 30.15 -0.19
CA SER A 12 -26.41 29.73 -0.22
C SER A 12 -26.39 28.21 -0.37
N VAL A 13 -26.21 27.72 -1.59
CA VAL A 13 -25.72 26.36 -1.79
C VAL A 13 -24.35 26.35 -1.13
N LYS A 14 -24.27 25.84 0.09
CA LYS A 14 -22.99 25.39 0.62
C LYS A 14 -22.54 24.32 -0.35
N LEU A 15 -21.62 24.66 -1.25
CA LEU A 15 -20.82 23.64 -1.92
C LEU A 15 -20.19 22.85 -0.78
N THR A 16 -20.66 21.63 -0.55
CA THR A 16 -19.96 20.69 0.31
C THR A 16 -18.59 20.50 -0.32
N LEU A 17 -17.53 21.02 0.30
CA LEU A 17 -16.18 20.77 -0.15
C LEU A 17 -15.90 19.28 0.08
N SER A 18 -16.00 18.50 -0.99
CA SER A 18 -15.47 17.14 -1.01
C SER A 18 -13.95 17.24 -1.05
N THR A 19 -13.27 16.60 -0.12
CA THR A 19 -11.81 16.48 -0.16
C THR A 19 -11.44 15.30 -1.05
N SER A 20 -10.47 15.45 -1.94
CA SER A 20 -9.97 14.39 -2.82
C SER A 20 -8.46 14.26 -2.72
N VAL A 21 -8.01 13.05 -2.40
CA VAL A 21 -6.61 12.74 -2.06
C VAL A 21 -6.08 11.69 -3.03
N ILE A 22 -4.86 11.84 -3.54
CA ILE A 22 -4.21 10.77 -4.32
C ILE A 22 -3.36 9.93 -3.38
N GLN A 23 -3.49 8.60 -3.46
CA GLN A 23 -2.55 7.68 -2.83
C GLN A 23 -1.69 7.00 -3.90
N PHE A 24 -0.37 7.10 -3.74
CA PHE A 24 0.64 6.29 -4.42
C PHE A 24 1.34 5.38 -3.42
N THR A 25 1.84 4.26 -3.90
CA THR A 25 2.66 3.34 -3.10
C THR A 25 3.52 2.47 -4.00
N ASP A 26 4.61 1.94 -3.46
CA ASP A 26 5.39 0.85 -4.06
C ASP A 26 5.83 1.20 -5.50
N PHE A 27 6.57 2.31 -5.62
CA PHE A 27 7.12 2.77 -6.89
C PHE A 27 8.15 1.80 -7.44
N HIS A 28 9.03 1.28 -6.56
CA HIS A 28 10.19 0.47 -6.92
C HIS A 28 10.89 0.97 -8.20
N LEU A 29 11.46 2.16 -8.13
CA LEU A 29 12.12 2.81 -9.26
C LEU A 29 13.44 2.09 -9.60
N ASP A 30 13.43 1.32 -10.68
CA ASP A 30 14.60 0.61 -11.16
C ASP A 30 15.42 1.45 -12.15
N LYS A 31 16.58 1.94 -11.70
CA LYS A 31 17.59 2.61 -12.54
C LYS A 31 18.39 1.64 -13.42
N GLY A 32 18.45 0.37 -13.03
CA GLY A 32 19.12 -0.71 -13.75
C GLY A 32 18.31 -1.27 -14.91
N TYR A 33 16.99 -1.02 -14.97
CA TYR A 33 16.12 -1.46 -16.06
C TYR A 33 16.66 -1.09 -17.45
N ARG A 34 16.70 -2.04 -18.38
CA ARG A 34 17.11 -1.82 -19.78
C ARG A 34 16.16 -2.49 -20.77
N ALA A 35 15.46 -1.69 -21.58
CA ALA A 35 14.61 -2.19 -22.67
C ALA A 35 15.40 -2.99 -23.74
N PHE A 36 16.68 -2.65 -23.92
CA PHE A 36 17.58 -3.25 -24.89
C PHE A 36 18.52 -4.23 -24.18
N GLY A 37 18.34 -5.53 -24.43
CA GLY A 37 19.13 -6.60 -23.81
C GLY A 37 18.84 -6.89 -22.34
N GLY A 38 17.81 -6.28 -21.74
CA GLY A 38 17.37 -6.62 -20.39
C GLY A 38 16.77 -8.01 -20.31
N ASP A 39 17.03 -8.70 -19.20
CA ASP A 39 16.55 -10.05 -18.92
C ASP A 39 15.46 -10.03 -17.82
N PRO A 40 14.19 -10.37 -18.14
CA PRO A 40 13.11 -10.49 -17.15
C PRO A 40 13.41 -11.41 -15.97
N LYS A 41 14.38 -12.32 -16.08
CA LYS A 41 14.79 -13.21 -14.98
C LYS A 41 15.80 -12.55 -14.02
N ARG A 42 16.22 -11.33 -14.31
CA ARG A 42 17.23 -10.57 -13.57
C ARG A 42 16.78 -9.12 -13.36
N MET A 43 15.53 -8.91 -12.98
CA MET A 43 14.93 -7.59 -12.79
C MET A 43 15.05 -6.68 -14.02
N CYS A 44 15.11 -7.25 -15.23
CA CYS A 44 15.31 -6.52 -16.48
C CYS A 44 16.64 -5.76 -16.57
N HIS A 45 17.63 -6.15 -15.76
CA HIS A 45 19.01 -5.66 -15.86
C HIS A 45 19.75 -6.43 -16.96
N LEU A 46 20.90 -5.91 -17.36
CA LEU A 46 21.73 -6.54 -18.39
C LEU A 46 22.38 -7.82 -17.86
N ASN A 47 22.40 -8.85 -18.70
CA ASN A 47 23.22 -10.04 -18.50
C ASN A 47 24.45 -9.97 -19.43
N GLY A 48 25.46 -9.18 -19.03
CA GLY A 48 26.65 -8.92 -19.83
C GLY A 48 26.55 -7.61 -20.61
N GLN A 49 27.01 -7.59 -21.86
CA GLN A 49 27.02 -6.37 -22.67
C GLN A 49 25.63 -6.03 -23.22
N ALA A 50 25.33 -4.73 -23.28
CA ALA A 50 24.11 -4.24 -23.90
C ALA A 50 24.02 -4.72 -25.36
N THR A 51 22.86 -5.28 -25.72
CA THR A 51 22.60 -5.69 -27.10
C THR A 51 21.84 -4.59 -27.83
N LYS A 52 21.87 -4.60 -29.17
CA LYS A 52 21.06 -3.68 -29.99
C LYS A 52 19.59 -4.11 -30.09
N ASN A 53 19.25 -5.29 -29.59
CA ASN A 53 17.91 -5.85 -29.71
C ASN A 53 17.06 -5.42 -28.52
N ARG A 54 15.87 -4.89 -28.82
CA ARG A 54 14.84 -4.66 -27.82
C ARG A 54 14.27 -6.01 -27.40
N THR A 55 14.35 -6.32 -26.12
CA THR A 55 13.89 -7.61 -25.55
C THR A 55 12.64 -7.44 -24.70
N ILE A 56 12.39 -6.23 -24.19
CA ILE A 56 11.27 -5.88 -23.31
C ILE A 56 10.77 -4.46 -23.63
N GLY A 57 9.65 -4.06 -23.03
CA GLY A 57 9.04 -2.74 -23.24
C GLY A 57 9.84 -1.57 -22.66
N ASP A 58 9.56 -0.35 -23.08
CA ASP A 58 10.22 0.85 -22.51
C ASP A 58 9.63 1.25 -21.15
N PHE A 59 8.38 0.89 -20.91
CA PHE A 59 7.62 1.26 -19.72
C PHE A 59 7.52 0.14 -18.69
N GLY A 60 8.10 -1.03 -18.94
CA GLY A 60 8.16 -2.09 -17.93
C GLY A 60 7.84 -3.48 -18.47
N ASN A 61 7.91 -4.44 -17.56
CA ASN A 61 7.58 -5.84 -17.76
C ASN A 61 7.03 -6.37 -16.44
N TYR A 62 6.05 -7.27 -16.47
CA TYR A 62 5.48 -7.84 -15.24
C TYR A 62 6.45 -8.64 -14.37
N ASN A 63 7.66 -8.97 -14.83
CA ASN A 63 8.70 -9.61 -14.01
C ASN A 63 9.73 -8.61 -13.45
N CYS A 64 9.49 -7.31 -13.59
CA CYS A 64 10.49 -6.29 -13.32
C CYS A 64 9.86 -5.09 -12.63
N ASP A 65 10.69 -4.42 -11.84
CA ASP A 65 10.32 -3.17 -11.20
C ASP A 65 10.28 -2.00 -12.18
N SER A 66 9.73 -0.88 -11.71
CA SER A 66 9.36 0.25 -12.55
C SER A 66 10.57 0.95 -13.16
N PRO A 67 10.73 1.00 -14.49
CA PRO A 67 11.68 1.94 -15.08
C PRO A 67 11.26 3.39 -14.77
N LYS A 68 12.23 4.30 -14.84
CA LYS A 68 11.98 5.76 -14.75
C LYS A 68 10.83 6.23 -15.65
N ALA A 69 10.74 5.67 -16.86
CA ALA A 69 9.69 6.03 -17.82
C ALA A 69 8.28 5.78 -17.25
N LEU A 70 8.08 4.63 -16.58
CA LEU A 70 6.80 4.28 -15.97
C LEU A 70 6.44 5.20 -14.81
N VAL A 71 7.37 5.41 -13.88
CA VAL A 71 7.13 6.27 -12.70
C VAL A 71 6.74 7.69 -13.15
N LYS A 72 7.48 8.26 -14.11
CA LYS A 72 7.13 9.58 -14.67
C LYS A 72 5.79 9.57 -15.40
N HIS A 73 5.49 8.51 -16.13
CA HIS A 73 4.22 8.37 -16.85
C HIS A 73 3.03 8.35 -15.90
N ILE A 74 3.07 7.50 -14.87
CA ILE A 74 2.01 7.37 -13.87
C ILE A 74 1.77 8.68 -13.13
N LEU A 75 2.83 9.36 -12.70
CA LEU A 75 2.70 10.67 -12.06
C LEU A 75 2.09 11.72 -13.01
N THR A 76 2.45 11.68 -14.29
CA THR A 76 1.89 12.59 -15.31
C THR A 76 0.40 12.36 -15.51
N VAL A 77 -0.02 11.12 -15.77
CA VAL A 77 -1.44 10.81 -16.01
C VAL A 77 -2.27 11.05 -14.75
N ALA A 78 -1.74 10.76 -13.56
CA ALA A 78 -2.43 11.08 -12.31
C ALA A 78 -2.63 12.60 -12.11
N SER A 79 -1.62 13.41 -12.45
CA SER A 79 -1.76 14.88 -12.42
C SER A 79 -2.76 15.41 -13.45
N MET A 80 -3.00 14.68 -14.54
CA MET A 80 -4.05 15.00 -15.51
C MET A 80 -5.43 14.58 -15.01
N THR A 81 -5.52 13.45 -14.30
CA THR A 81 -6.78 12.94 -13.72
C THR A 81 -7.29 13.81 -12.57
N LEU A 82 -6.41 14.22 -11.65
CA LEU A 82 -6.74 15.14 -10.57
C LEU A 82 -5.61 16.17 -10.41
N ARG A 83 -5.82 17.35 -11.01
CA ARG A 83 -4.79 18.41 -11.11
C ARG A 83 -4.43 19.06 -9.76
N GLN A 84 -5.40 19.15 -8.85
CA GLN A 84 -5.26 19.80 -7.56
C GLN A 84 -5.89 18.92 -6.48
N PRO A 85 -5.25 17.79 -6.11
CA PRO A 85 -5.66 17.06 -4.92
C PRO A 85 -5.36 17.92 -3.68
N ASP A 86 -6.14 17.73 -2.61
CA ASP A 86 -5.91 18.46 -1.35
C ASP A 86 -4.53 18.12 -0.76
N PHE A 87 -4.11 16.86 -0.91
CA PHE A 87 -2.77 16.37 -0.62
C PHE A 87 -2.54 15.01 -1.27
N ILE A 88 -1.32 14.51 -1.16
CA ILE A 88 -0.92 13.18 -1.65
C ILE A 88 -0.46 12.34 -0.47
N ILE A 89 -0.81 11.06 -0.47
CA ILE A 89 -0.26 10.05 0.42
C ILE A 89 0.72 9.21 -0.38
N TRP A 90 1.91 8.99 0.17
CA TRP A 90 2.93 8.11 -0.42
C TRP A 90 3.37 7.08 0.62
N THR A 91 2.88 5.85 0.48
CA THR A 91 3.12 4.78 1.48
C THR A 91 4.41 3.99 1.25
N GLY A 92 5.47 4.62 0.74
CA GLY A 92 6.83 4.06 0.72
C GLY A 92 7.15 3.15 -0.47
N ASP A 93 8.23 2.40 -0.30
CA ASP A 93 8.83 1.43 -1.24
C ASP A 93 9.24 2.03 -2.59
N THR A 94 10.42 2.64 -2.56
CA THR A 94 11.03 3.32 -3.69
C THR A 94 12.09 2.49 -4.37
N PHE A 95 12.80 1.65 -3.63
CA PHE A 95 13.94 0.90 -4.15
C PHE A 95 13.51 -0.41 -4.81
N PRO A 96 14.10 -0.83 -5.95
CA PRO A 96 13.74 -2.09 -6.60
C PRO A 96 14.18 -3.31 -5.79
N HIS A 97 13.58 -4.46 -6.10
CA HIS A 97 13.85 -5.77 -5.51
C HIS A 97 15.21 -6.34 -5.96
N ILE A 98 16.30 -5.71 -5.53
CA ILE A 98 17.69 -6.13 -5.74
C ILE A 98 18.43 -6.15 -4.41
N SER A 99 19.43 -7.02 -4.28
CA SER A 99 20.13 -7.23 -3.00
C SER A 99 21.42 -6.42 -2.83
N ASP A 100 21.99 -5.88 -3.92
CA ASP A 100 23.29 -5.20 -3.90
C ASP A 100 23.13 -3.70 -4.15
N TYR A 101 22.92 -2.95 -3.07
CA TYR A 101 22.87 -1.48 -3.07
C TYR A 101 23.29 -0.92 -1.72
N SER A 102 23.83 0.29 -1.72
CA SER A 102 24.20 1.01 -0.49
C SER A 102 23.05 1.83 0.08
N GLU A 103 23.14 2.23 1.36
CA GLU A 103 22.20 3.20 1.95
C GLU A 103 22.18 4.50 1.12
N LYS A 104 23.33 4.89 0.56
CA LYS A 104 23.45 6.07 -0.28
C LYS A 104 22.65 5.95 -1.59
N ASP A 105 22.56 4.76 -2.16
CA ASP A 105 21.75 4.51 -3.35
C ASP A 105 20.26 4.66 -3.02
N ALA A 106 19.83 4.12 -1.88
CA ALA A 106 18.46 4.28 -1.38
C ALA A 106 18.09 5.75 -1.14
N GLU A 107 18.95 6.51 -0.43
CA GLU A 107 18.79 7.95 -0.25
C GLU A 107 18.63 8.70 -1.58
N ASN A 108 19.54 8.44 -2.53
CA ASN A 108 19.55 9.13 -3.81
C ASN A 108 18.31 8.81 -4.65
N LEU A 109 17.84 7.57 -4.59
CA LEU A 109 16.64 7.14 -5.31
C LEU A 109 15.37 7.74 -4.71
N MET A 110 15.24 7.73 -3.38
CA MET A 110 14.12 8.39 -2.68
C MET A 110 14.10 9.90 -2.91
N TYR A 111 15.26 10.55 -2.89
CA TYR A 111 15.34 11.97 -3.24
C TYR A 111 14.89 12.21 -4.69
N GLN A 112 15.29 11.35 -5.62
CA GLN A 112 14.85 11.46 -7.01
C GLN A 112 13.34 11.28 -7.19
N THR A 113 12.74 10.30 -6.51
CA THR A 113 11.27 10.11 -6.52
C THR A 113 10.55 11.29 -5.88
N THR A 114 11.11 11.86 -4.81
CA THR A 114 10.64 13.12 -4.20
C THR A 114 10.62 14.26 -5.21
N LEU A 115 11.65 14.39 -6.05
CA LEU A 115 11.70 15.40 -7.10
C LEU A 115 10.65 15.16 -8.20
N TYR A 116 10.39 13.90 -8.58
CA TYR A 116 9.34 13.60 -9.55
C TYR A 116 7.94 13.93 -9.03
N LEU A 117 7.66 13.65 -7.75
CA LEU A 117 6.40 14.06 -7.13
C LEU A 117 6.24 15.58 -7.13
N ARG A 118 7.30 16.34 -6.81
CA ARG A 118 7.28 17.80 -6.86
C ARG A 118 7.10 18.35 -8.28
N GLU A 119 7.69 17.69 -9.28
CA GLU A 119 7.56 18.05 -10.69
C GLU A 119 6.11 17.86 -11.17
N ALA A 120 5.50 16.72 -10.82
CA ALA A 120 4.13 16.38 -11.23
C ALA A 120 3.06 17.16 -10.46
N PHE A 121 3.30 17.44 -9.18
CA PHE A 121 2.34 18.08 -8.26
C PHE A 121 2.99 19.27 -7.53
N PRO A 122 3.24 20.39 -8.25
CA PRO A 122 3.85 21.56 -7.65
C PRO A 122 2.94 22.16 -6.57
N ASN A 123 3.53 22.52 -5.43
CA ASN A 123 2.84 23.11 -4.27
C ASN A 123 1.79 22.21 -3.59
N ILE A 124 1.74 20.92 -3.93
CA ILE A 124 0.91 19.95 -3.22
C ILE A 124 1.73 19.32 -2.08
N ARG A 125 1.10 19.21 -0.91
CA ARG A 125 1.68 18.55 0.26
C ARG A 125 1.64 17.03 0.08
N VAL A 126 2.75 16.35 0.34
CA VAL A 126 2.84 14.88 0.27
C VAL A 126 3.10 14.34 1.66
N PHE A 127 2.36 13.33 2.12
CA PHE A 127 2.62 12.63 3.37
C PHE A 127 3.31 11.30 3.08
N PRO A 128 4.65 11.24 3.13
CA PRO A 128 5.41 10.02 2.89
C PRO A 128 5.53 9.18 4.15
N VAL A 129 5.67 7.87 3.99
CA VAL A 129 6.25 6.95 4.98
C VAL A 129 7.30 6.09 4.29
N PHE A 130 8.17 5.44 5.06
CA PHE A 130 9.15 4.49 4.52
C PHE A 130 8.51 3.14 4.25
N GLY A 131 8.97 2.48 3.19
CA GLY A 131 8.78 1.06 2.92
C GLY A 131 9.97 0.21 3.36
N ASN A 132 9.83 -1.12 3.30
CA ASN A 132 10.90 -2.03 3.75
C ASN A 132 12.10 -2.03 2.80
N HIS A 133 11.93 -1.69 1.52
CA HIS A 133 13.05 -1.57 0.57
C HIS A 133 13.75 -0.22 0.59
N ASP A 134 13.25 0.76 1.36
CA ASP A 134 13.81 2.12 1.40
C ASP A 134 15.11 2.25 2.23
N TYR A 135 15.68 1.15 2.72
CA TYR A 135 16.91 1.11 3.52
C TYR A 135 17.87 0.03 3.01
N SER A 136 19.17 0.15 3.31
CA SER A 136 20.16 -0.89 2.97
C SER A 136 20.90 -1.39 4.23
N PRO A 137 20.97 -2.72 4.45
CA PRO A 137 20.25 -3.76 3.70
C PRO A 137 18.72 -3.61 3.81
N SER A 138 17.98 -4.15 2.84
CA SER A 138 16.51 -4.12 2.85
C SER A 138 15.95 -4.66 4.16
N ASP A 139 14.79 -4.16 4.57
CA ASP A 139 14.03 -4.52 5.76
C ASP A 139 14.66 -4.08 7.09
N GLN A 140 15.94 -3.70 7.13
CA GLN A 140 16.70 -3.48 8.37
C GLN A 140 16.61 -2.05 8.92
N LEU A 141 15.46 -1.38 8.76
CA LEU A 141 15.23 -0.03 9.28
C LEU A 141 15.42 -0.01 10.81
N PRO A 142 16.31 0.85 11.34
CA PRO A 142 16.62 0.86 12.76
C PRO A 142 15.62 1.72 13.56
N ASP A 143 15.54 1.47 14.87
CA ASP A 143 14.74 2.24 15.83
C ASP A 143 15.52 3.38 16.50
N VAL A 144 16.54 3.88 15.80
CA VAL A 144 17.40 4.99 16.21
C VAL A 144 17.72 5.89 15.03
N ASP A 145 18.21 7.09 15.35
CA ASP A 145 18.67 8.09 14.39
C ASP A 145 19.80 7.56 13.49
N ASN A 146 19.62 7.72 12.18
CA ASN A 146 20.50 7.24 11.13
C ASN A 146 20.58 8.24 9.96
N THR A 147 21.44 7.94 8.97
CA THR A 147 21.70 8.86 7.87
C THR A 147 20.47 9.04 6.99
N LEU A 148 19.79 7.94 6.63
CA LEU A 148 18.53 7.97 5.88
C LEU A 148 17.49 8.91 6.51
N TYR A 149 17.18 8.75 7.80
CA TYR A 149 16.18 9.59 8.47
C TYR A 149 16.56 11.07 8.45
N ARG A 150 17.84 11.39 8.65
CA ARG A 150 18.33 12.79 8.62
C ARG A 150 18.22 13.39 7.22
N VAL A 151 18.64 12.63 6.20
CA VAL A 151 18.61 13.07 4.79
C VAL A 151 17.18 13.26 4.33
N MET A 152 16.31 12.28 4.58
CA MET A 152 14.92 12.37 4.13
C MET A 152 14.12 13.41 4.92
N PHE A 153 14.38 13.61 6.21
CA PHE A 153 13.78 14.72 6.96
C PHE A 153 14.09 16.08 6.30
N LYS A 154 15.36 16.31 5.90
CA LYS A 154 15.74 17.55 5.21
C LYS A 154 14.94 17.76 3.92
N HIS A 155 14.62 16.70 3.20
CA HIS A 155 13.87 16.78 1.95
C HIS A 155 12.36 16.87 2.16
N TRP A 156 11.83 16.29 3.22
CA TRP A 156 10.38 16.21 3.49
C TRP A 156 9.89 17.20 4.55
N VAL A 157 10.76 18.00 5.18
CA VAL A 157 10.38 18.93 6.26
C VAL A 157 9.26 19.90 5.87
N ASP A 158 9.25 20.40 4.62
CA ASP A 158 8.20 21.30 4.15
C ASP A 158 6.85 20.59 3.97
N TRP A 159 6.89 19.26 3.86
CA TRP A 159 5.70 18.43 3.78
C TRP A 159 5.23 17.92 5.14
N ILE A 160 6.11 17.46 6.03
CA ILE A 160 5.70 16.82 7.29
C ILE A 160 5.73 17.78 8.50
N GLY A 161 6.32 18.97 8.32
CA GLY A 161 6.45 19.98 9.36
C GLY A 161 7.72 19.83 10.21
N LYS A 162 8.22 20.96 10.73
CA LYS A 162 9.47 21.00 11.53
C LYS A 162 9.33 20.29 12.88
N GLU A 163 8.14 20.30 13.47
CA GLU A 163 7.85 19.66 14.76
C GLU A 163 8.04 18.13 14.71
N ALA A 164 7.94 17.52 13.53
CA ALA A 164 8.18 16.10 13.32
C ALA A 164 9.65 15.68 13.49
N MET A 165 10.60 16.62 13.53
CA MET A 165 12.04 16.33 13.48
C MET A 165 12.48 15.28 14.48
N LYS A 166 12.00 15.39 15.73
CA LYS A 166 12.43 14.49 16.80
C LYS A 166 11.97 13.05 16.53
N THR A 167 10.67 12.83 16.31
CA THR A 167 10.12 11.49 16.11
C THR A 167 10.59 10.88 14.79
N PHE A 168 10.69 11.69 13.73
CA PHE A 168 11.14 11.25 12.43
C PHE A 168 12.60 10.77 12.48
N ARG A 169 13.46 11.49 13.22
CA ARG A 169 14.84 11.04 13.44
C ARG A 169 14.93 9.88 14.43
N THR A 170 14.02 9.72 15.38
CA THR A 170 14.07 8.57 16.29
C THR A 170 13.70 7.27 15.57
N GLY A 171 12.66 7.25 14.75
CA GLY A 171 12.13 6.00 14.19
C GLY A 171 11.43 6.13 12.85
N GLY A 172 11.60 7.23 12.11
CA GLY A 172 10.97 7.43 10.80
C GLY A 172 9.46 7.68 10.83
N TYR A 173 8.86 7.87 12.01
CA TYR A 173 7.43 8.14 12.18
C TYR A 173 7.17 9.59 12.63
N TYR A 174 5.96 10.09 12.39
CA TYR A 174 5.60 11.48 12.71
C TYR A 174 4.11 11.68 12.86
N VAL A 175 3.76 12.84 13.45
CA VAL A 175 2.43 13.42 13.41
C VAL A 175 2.50 14.72 12.63
N SER A 176 1.44 15.01 11.88
CA SER A 176 1.26 16.28 11.21
C SER A 176 -0.18 16.75 11.37
N ASP A 177 -0.38 18.02 11.75
CA ASP A 177 -1.69 18.65 11.61
C ASP A 177 -2.03 18.80 10.11
N MET A 178 -3.21 18.31 9.73
CA MET A 178 -3.78 18.52 8.39
C MET A 178 -4.63 19.79 8.37
N ASN A 179 -5.38 20.01 9.46
CA ASN A 179 -6.13 21.20 9.77
C ASN A 179 -6.36 21.27 11.30
N ASP A 180 -7.08 22.28 11.78
CA ASP A 180 -7.33 22.48 13.22
C ASP A 180 -8.05 21.33 13.92
N LYS A 181 -8.72 20.45 13.16
CA LYS A 181 -9.57 19.35 13.64
C LYS A 181 -9.10 17.96 13.23
N THR A 182 -7.98 17.84 12.51
CA THR A 182 -7.52 16.55 11.99
C THR A 182 -6.01 16.46 11.95
N ILE A 183 -5.49 15.35 12.47
CA ILE A 183 -4.07 14.99 12.39
C ILE A 183 -3.86 13.80 11.45
N LEU A 184 -2.65 13.68 10.92
CA LEU A 184 -2.15 12.51 10.22
C LEU A 184 -1.01 11.90 11.01
N LEU A 185 -1.07 10.59 11.23
CA LEU A 185 0.00 9.77 11.79
C LEU A 185 0.66 8.97 10.67
N GLY A 186 1.90 9.32 10.35
CA GLY A 186 2.75 8.54 9.46
C GLY A 186 3.57 7.56 10.28
N LEU A 187 3.28 6.26 10.17
CA LEU A 187 3.91 5.21 10.95
C LEU A 187 5.03 4.52 10.16
N ASN A 188 6.06 4.08 10.87
CA ASN A 188 7.08 3.17 10.38
C ASN A 188 6.78 1.74 10.85
N THR A 189 5.95 1.02 10.09
CA THR A 189 5.60 -0.38 10.40
C THR A 189 6.72 -1.38 10.05
N ILE A 190 7.81 -0.94 9.43
CA ILE A 190 8.96 -1.80 9.13
C ILE A 190 9.68 -2.19 10.43
N LEU A 191 9.61 -1.35 11.47
CA LEU A 191 10.10 -1.70 12.81
C LEU A 191 9.44 -2.97 13.38
N TYR A 192 8.24 -3.29 12.89
CA TYR A 192 7.45 -4.44 13.33
C TYR A 192 7.56 -5.64 12.39
N TYR A 193 8.25 -5.49 11.26
CA TYR A 193 8.34 -6.48 10.21
C TYR A 193 9.10 -7.74 10.68
N ARG A 194 8.64 -8.92 10.27
CA ARG A 194 9.28 -10.20 10.61
C ARG A 194 10.72 -10.28 10.10
N ASN A 195 11.00 -9.76 8.91
CA ASN A 195 12.33 -9.78 8.30
C ASN A 195 13.23 -8.63 8.76
N ASN A 196 12.73 -7.72 9.61
CA ASN A 196 13.59 -6.75 10.27
C ASN A 196 14.31 -7.41 11.44
N HIS A 197 15.59 -7.71 11.24
CA HIS A 197 16.47 -8.35 12.21
C HIS A 197 17.37 -7.34 12.94
N TYR A 198 17.14 -6.03 12.73
CA TYR A 198 17.82 -5.00 13.49
C TYR A 198 17.55 -5.19 14.99
N LYS A 199 18.59 -5.01 15.80
CA LYS A 199 18.49 -5.13 17.25
C LYS A 199 17.84 -3.88 17.83
N MET A 200 16.52 -3.93 17.96
CA MET A 200 15.72 -2.82 18.51
C MET A 200 16.14 -2.47 19.94
N SER A 201 16.23 -1.17 20.22
CA SER A 201 16.56 -0.61 21.53
C SER A 201 15.48 -0.88 22.59
N ILE A 202 14.21 -0.85 22.19
CA ILE A 202 13.06 -1.13 23.05
C ILE A 202 12.33 -2.36 22.50
N ALA A 203 12.51 -3.50 23.18
CA ALA A 203 12.06 -4.80 22.67
C ALA A 203 10.56 -4.87 22.36
N ASN A 204 9.71 -4.20 23.14
CA ASN A 204 8.25 -4.28 23.03
C ASN A 204 7.60 -3.05 22.38
N ASP A 205 8.36 -1.98 22.17
CA ASP A 205 7.89 -0.76 21.52
C ASP A 205 9.06 -0.08 20.79
N PRO A 206 9.54 -0.65 19.67
CA PRO A 206 10.64 -0.08 18.89
C PRO A 206 10.45 1.42 18.64
N ALA A 207 11.47 2.20 18.98
CA ALA A 207 11.48 3.67 18.92
C ALA A 207 10.42 4.38 19.79
N GLY A 208 9.64 3.67 20.62
CA GLY A 208 8.53 4.25 21.40
C GLY A 208 7.31 4.63 20.55
N GLN A 209 7.13 3.99 19.39
CA GLN A 209 6.12 4.35 18.41
C GLN A 209 4.69 4.02 18.88
N PHE A 210 4.45 2.91 19.58
CA PHE A 210 3.12 2.60 20.15
C PHE A 210 2.74 3.57 21.27
N ALA A 211 3.68 3.89 22.17
CA ALA A 211 3.46 4.92 23.17
C ALA A 211 3.18 6.30 22.52
N PHE A 212 3.89 6.61 21.44
CA PHE A 212 3.62 7.81 20.64
C PHE A 212 2.21 7.79 20.03
N MET A 213 1.78 6.68 19.42
CA MET A 213 0.45 6.54 18.83
C MET A 213 -0.65 6.82 19.86
N ARG A 214 -0.62 6.13 21.00
CA ARG A 214 -1.60 6.34 22.08
C ARG A 214 -1.65 7.80 22.51
N LYS A 215 -0.48 8.39 22.78
CA LYS A 215 -0.38 9.81 23.17
C LYS A 215 -1.03 10.76 22.15
N GLN A 216 -0.78 10.56 20.84
CA GLN A 216 -1.37 11.43 19.82
C GLN A 216 -2.88 11.22 19.67
N LEU A 217 -3.34 9.97 19.78
CA LEU A 217 -4.75 9.63 19.64
C LEU A 217 -5.56 10.05 20.87
N ASP A 218 -4.99 9.96 22.09
CA ASP A 218 -5.55 10.55 23.31
C ASP A 218 -5.70 12.06 23.17
N ALA A 219 -4.63 12.74 22.75
CA ALA A 219 -4.66 14.18 22.55
C ALA A 219 -5.68 14.60 21.47
N ALA A 220 -5.85 13.78 20.42
CA ALA A 220 -6.88 14.00 19.42
C ALA A 220 -8.28 13.81 20.00
N ARG A 221 -8.52 12.75 20.77
CA ARG A 221 -9.80 12.49 21.46
C ARG A 221 -10.17 13.64 22.40
N ASP A 222 -9.25 14.03 23.29
CA ASP A 222 -9.44 15.10 24.26
C ASP A 222 -9.65 16.46 23.58
N GLY A 223 -8.98 16.69 22.45
CA GLY A 223 -9.12 17.88 21.63
C GLY A 223 -10.32 17.90 20.68
N ASN A 224 -11.14 16.84 20.68
CA ASN A 224 -12.21 16.63 19.71
C ASN A 224 -11.72 16.80 18.25
N LYS A 225 -10.58 16.17 17.96
CA LYS A 225 -9.96 16.05 16.63
C LYS A 225 -10.10 14.61 16.11
N THR A 226 -9.95 14.43 14.81
CA THR A 226 -9.88 13.12 14.14
C THR A 226 -8.45 12.78 13.73
N ALA A 227 -8.19 11.51 13.42
CA ALA A 227 -6.89 11.04 12.96
C ALA A 227 -6.97 10.21 11.66
N HIS A 228 -6.02 10.41 10.77
CA HIS A 228 -5.70 9.49 9.69
C HIS A 228 -4.40 8.73 10.01
N ILE A 229 -4.36 7.45 9.68
CA ILE A 229 -3.16 6.63 9.79
C ILE A 229 -2.70 6.24 8.40
N ILE A 230 -1.42 6.47 8.12
CA ILE A 230 -0.75 5.94 6.93
C ILE A 230 0.47 5.12 7.39
N ALA A 231 0.69 3.99 6.75
CA ALA A 231 1.88 3.18 6.96
C ALA A 231 2.17 2.35 5.71
N HIS A 232 3.32 1.69 5.66
CA HIS A 232 3.65 0.84 4.52
C HIS A 232 3.06 -0.57 4.68
N ILE A 233 3.60 -1.35 5.62
CA ILE A 233 3.19 -2.75 5.86
C ILE A 233 1.86 -2.78 6.65
N PRO A 234 0.80 -3.41 6.12
CA PRO A 234 -0.47 -3.56 6.82
C PRO A 234 -0.41 -4.63 7.93
N PRO A 235 -1.23 -4.53 8.99
CA PRO A 235 -1.48 -5.64 9.89
C PRO A 235 -2.29 -6.74 9.19
N GLY A 236 -2.32 -7.94 9.79
CA GLY A 236 -3.00 -9.09 9.24
C GLY A 236 -2.16 -9.90 8.24
N ALA A 237 -2.81 -10.84 7.58
CA ALA A 237 -2.18 -11.76 6.63
C ALA A 237 -2.19 -11.22 5.19
N PHE A 238 -1.25 -11.71 4.39
CA PHE A 238 -1.21 -11.45 2.95
C PHE A 238 -2.28 -12.30 2.25
N GLU A 239 -3.17 -11.65 1.52
CA GLU A 239 -4.37 -12.31 1.00
C GLU A 239 -4.09 -13.30 -0.14
N GLN A 240 -3.01 -13.10 -0.91
CA GLN A 240 -2.67 -13.99 -2.03
C GLN A 240 -1.91 -15.24 -1.59
N SER A 241 -1.49 -15.34 -0.32
CA SER A 241 -0.77 -16.51 0.16
C SER A 241 -1.20 -16.90 1.58
N PRO A 242 -1.86 -18.07 1.77
CA PRO A 242 -2.49 -18.44 3.03
C PRO A 242 -1.52 -18.48 4.21
N ASN A 243 -0.22 -18.70 3.97
CA ASN A 243 0.76 -18.92 5.03
C ASN A 243 1.68 -17.72 5.27
N VAL A 244 1.33 -16.53 4.77
CA VAL A 244 2.21 -15.36 4.82
C VAL A 244 1.63 -14.26 5.72
N THR A 245 2.39 -13.89 6.74
CA THR A 245 2.13 -12.72 7.60
C THR A 245 3.37 -11.84 7.66
N TRP A 246 3.18 -10.53 7.68
CA TRP A 246 4.31 -9.59 7.59
C TRP A 246 4.83 -9.15 8.95
N LEU A 247 3.94 -8.76 9.86
CA LEU A 247 4.32 -8.24 11.16
C LEU A 247 4.62 -9.39 12.14
N LYS A 248 5.54 -9.16 13.07
CA LYS A 248 5.75 -10.10 14.19
C LYS A 248 4.47 -10.15 15.03
N ASP A 249 4.10 -11.34 15.51
CA ASP A 249 2.83 -11.63 16.21
C ASP A 249 2.50 -10.60 17.29
N LYS A 250 3.46 -10.36 18.19
CA LYS A 250 3.29 -9.40 19.29
C LYS A 250 3.01 -7.98 18.82
N PHE A 251 3.59 -7.55 17.70
CA PHE A 251 3.43 -6.20 17.17
C PHE A 251 2.15 -6.08 16.35
N ASN A 252 1.73 -7.14 15.65
CA ASN A 252 0.41 -7.20 15.04
C ASN A 252 -0.67 -7.06 16.11
N ALA A 253 -0.60 -7.86 17.18
CA ALA A 253 -1.57 -7.83 18.28
C ALA A 253 -1.62 -6.45 18.97
N GLU A 254 -0.46 -5.88 19.30
CA GLU A 254 -0.37 -4.55 19.94
C GLU A 254 -0.92 -3.43 19.04
N LEU A 255 -0.58 -3.46 17.75
CA LEU A 255 -1.14 -2.50 16.78
C LEU A 255 -2.66 -2.62 16.71
N LEU A 256 -3.20 -3.85 16.59
CA LEU A 256 -4.64 -4.06 16.55
C LEU A 256 -5.33 -3.61 17.84
N GLN A 257 -4.70 -3.78 19.00
CA GLN A 257 -5.25 -3.28 20.26
C GLN A 257 -5.41 -1.76 20.23
N ILE A 258 -4.38 -1.02 19.79
CA ILE A 258 -4.45 0.44 19.66
C ILE A 258 -5.52 0.83 18.64
N LEU A 259 -5.55 0.18 17.47
CA LEU A 259 -6.55 0.52 16.46
C LEU A 259 -7.99 0.29 16.95
N ARG A 260 -8.24 -0.75 17.75
CA ARG A 260 -9.55 -1.00 18.40
C ARG A 260 -9.87 0.05 19.45
N GLU A 261 -8.89 0.39 20.30
CA GLU A 261 -9.04 1.36 21.38
C GLU A 261 -9.40 2.76 20.87
N TYR A 262 -8.94 3.13 19.67
CA TYR A 262 -9.10 4.47 19.09
C TYR A 262 -9.96 4.49 17.82
N SER A 263 -10.79 3.48 17.57
CA SER A 263 -11.65 3.41 16.39
C SER A 263 -12.71 4.52 16.32
N ASP A 264 -13.01 5.19 17.43
CA ASP A 264 -13.88 6.36 17.52
C ASP A 264 -13.24 7.64 16.93
N VAL A 265 -11.92 7.74 16.99
CA VAL A 265 -11.13 8.91 16.55
C VAL A 265 -10.54 8.73 15.15
N ILE A 266 -10.18 7.50 14.80
CA ILE A 266 -9.52 7.18 13.53
C ILE A 266 -10.55 7.18 12.39
N ARG A 267 -10.29 7.96 11.33
CA ARG A 267 -11.17 8.13 10.18
C ARG A 267 -10.73 7.38 8.93
N SER A 268 -9.42 7.18 8.75
CA SER A 268 -8.92 6.24 7.74
C SER A 268 -7.60 5.62 8.13
N MET A 269 -7.35 4.43 7.57
CA MET A 269 -6.10 3.69 7.70
C MET A 269 -5.69 3.20 6.32
N LEU A 270 -4.55 3.67 5.82
CA LEU A 270 -4.14 3.51 4.42
C LEU A 270 -2.74 2.91 4.35
N PHE A 271 -2.61 1.83 3.57
CA PHE A 271 -1.41 1.01 3.49
C PHE A 271 -1.00 0.69 2.04
N GLY A 272 0.18 0.10 1.88
CA GLY A 272 0.72 -0.41 0.61
C GLY A 272 1.28 -1.82 0.78
N HIS A 273 2.52 -2.04 0.32
CA HIS A 273 3.35 -3.26 0.53
C HIS A 273 2.89 -4.52 -0.22
N ASN A 274 1.58 -4.83 -0.22
CA ASN A 274 1.10 -6.06 -0.85
C ASN A 274 1.10 -6.01 -2.38
N HIS A 275 1.24 -4.82 -2.97
CA HIS A 275 1.08 -4.55 -4.41
C HIS A 275 -0.31 -4.93 -4.96
N ARG A 276 -1.30 -5.09 -4.11
CA ARG A 276 -2.65 -5.52 -4.48
C ARG A 276 -3.72 -4.55 -4.00
N ASP A 277 -4.81 -4.50 -4.75
CA ASP A 277 -6.01 -3.80 -4.30
C ASP A 277 -6.75 -4.65 -3.29
N SER A 278 -6.75 -4.21 -2.03
CA SER A 278 -7.41 -4.95 -0.97
C SER A 278 -7.87 -4.04 0.17
N PHE A 279 -8.63 -4.62 1.09
CA PHE A 279 -9.14 -3.96 2.28
C PHE A 279 -9.20 -4.95 3.44
N ARG A 280 -9.37 -4.48 4.67
CA ARG A 280 -9.55 -5.35 5.84
C ARG A 280 -10.57 -4.78 6.80
N LEU A 281 -11.30 -5.67 7.45
CA LEU A 281 -12.18 -5.33 8.55
C LEU A 281 -11.42 -5.40 9.88
N LEU A 282 -11.49 -4.32 10.67
CA LEU A 282 -11.08 -4.36 12.06
C LEU A 282 -12.30 -4.73 12.92
N LYS A 283 -12.26 -5.94 13.47
CA LYS A 283 -13.27 -6.42 14.43
C LYS A 283 -12.90 -6.05 15.87
N GLY A 284 -13.91 -5.70 16.65
CA GLY A 284 -13.86 -5.50 18.09
C GLY A 284 -14.25 -6.75 18.87
N GLU A 285 -14.56 -6.57 20.14
CA GLU A 285 -15.16 -7.63 20.96
C GLU A 285 -16.53 -8.04 20.40
N ASN A 286 -16.90 -9.32 20.60
CA ASN A 286 -18.15 -9.92 20.14
C ASN A 286 -18.40 -9.74 18.62
N ASP A 287 -17.35 -9.79 17.80
CA ASP A 287 -17.41 -9.64 16.33
C ASP A 287 -18.02 -8.31 15.83
N SER A 288 -18.01 -7.26 16.67
CA SER A 288 -18.44 -5.92 16.25
C SER A 288 -17.52 -5.34 15.17
N SER A 289 -18.10 -4.67 14.17
CA SER A 289 -17.35 -4.02 13.09
C SER A 289 -16.91 -2.60 13.51
N LEU A 290 -15.63 -2.40 13.81
CA LEU A 290 -15.14 -1.13 14.35
C LEU A 290 -14.64 -0.16 13.29
N ALA A 291 -13.82 -0.65 12.36
CA ALA A 291 -13.22 0.18 11.33
C ALA A 291 -12.82 -0.65 10.10
N ALA A 292 -12.43 0.03 9.03
CA ALA A 292 -11.85 -0.59 7.85
C ALA A 292 -10.51 0.05 7.52
N LEU A 293 -9.60 -0.75 6.98
CA LEU A 293 -8.34 -0.28 6.41
C LEU A 293 -8.25 -0.68 4.94
N PHE A 294 -7.52 0.11 4.16
CA PHE A 294 -7.39 -0.06 2.72
C PHE A 294 -5.92 -0.19 2.33
N ILE A 295 -5.65 -1.14 1.45
CA ILE A 295 -4.32 -1.45 0.93
C ILE A 295 -4.34 -1.08 -0.54
N ALA A 296 -3.42 -0.20 -0.94
CA ALA A 296 -3.31 0.24 -2.32
C ALA A 296 -2.40 -0.69 -3.14
N PRO A 297 -2.75 -0.94 -4.41
CA PRO A 297 -1.86 -1.61 -5.35
C PRO A 297 -0.67 -0.75 -5.72
N ALA A 298 0.38 -1.40 -6.20
CA ALA A 298 1.64 -0.75 -6.52
C ALA A 298 1.59 0.03 -7.85
N VAL A 299 2.52 0.99 -7.96
CA VAL A 299 2.94 1.52 -9.26
C VAL A 299 3.82 0.51 -9.99
N SER A 300 4.66 -0.23 -9.25
CA SER A 300 5.44 -1.32 -9.82
C SER A 300 4.55 -2.44 -10.34
N PRO A 301 4.77 -2.93 -11.58
CA PRO A 301 4.05 -4.07 -12.12
C PRO A 301 4.71 -5.40 -11.73
N ALA A 302 5.80 -5.38 -10.96
CA ALA A 302 6.57 -6.55 -10.61
C ALA A 302 5.70 -7.60 -9.92
N GLN A 303 5.63 -8.78 -10.53
CA GLN A 303 5.03 -9.96 -9.94
C GLN A 303 6.07 -10.69 -9.11
N PHE A 304 5.66 -11.09 -7.91
CA PHE A 304 6.47 -11.95 -7.07
C PHE A 304 6.13 -13.42 -7.34
N ASN A 305 7.15 -14.26 -7.29
CA ASN A 305 7.05 -15.72 -7.45
C ASN A 305 6.53 -16.41 -6.17
N PHE A 306 5.48 -15.89 -5.55
CA PHE A 306 4.74 -16.66 -4.55
C PHE A 306 3.74 -17.56 -5.29
N PRO A 307 3.58 -18.84 -4.89
CA PRO A 307 2.47 -19.64 -5.39
C PRO A 307 1.16 -18.88 -5.14
N GLY A 308 0.32 -18.76 -6.18
CA GLY A 308 -0.93 -17.99 -6.12
C GLY A 308 -0.80 -16.49 -6.43
N SER A 309 0.41 -15.92 -6.50
CA SER A 309 0.59 -14.49 -6.78
C SER A 309 0.36 -14.15 -8.26
N THR A 310 -0.28 -13.01 -8.51
CA THR A 310 -0.55 -12.45 -9.83
C THR A 310 0.20 -11.15 -10.05
N ALA A 311 0.46 -10.75 -11.29
CA ALA A 311 0.93 -9.40 -11.57
C ALA A 311 -0.15 -8.35 -11.24
N ASN A 312 0.24 -7.08 -11.15
CA ASN A 312 -0.68 -5.94 -11.16
C ASN A 312 -0.33 -4.96 -12.28
N ASN A 313 -1.31 -4.26 -12.82
CA ASN A 313 -1.01 -3.10 -13.64
C ASN A 313 -0.51 -1.93 -12.76
N PRO A 314 0.34 -1.05 -13.32
CA PRO A 314 0.73 0.20 -12.69
C PRO A 314 -0.49 1.08 -12.38
N SER A 315 -0.56 1.61 -11.16
CA SER A 315 -1.82 2.16 -10.67
C SER A 315 -1.66 3.28 -9.64
N PHE A 316 -2.77 3.99 -9.39
CA PHE A 316 -2.92 4.95 -8.30
C PHE A 316 -4.42 5.06 -7.96
N ARG A 317 -4.75 5.53 -6.75
CA ARG A 317 -6.15 5.75 -6.38
C ARG A 317 -6.40 7.16 -5.91
N ILE A 318 -7.63 7.60 -6.11
CA ILE A 318 -8.19 8.81 -5.51
C ILE A 318 -9.15 8.41 -4.41
N ILE A 319 -8.98 8.97 -3.22
CA ILE A 319 -9.83 8.75 -2.06
C ILE A 319 -10.61 10.04 -1.84
N ASP A 320 -11.94 9.94 -1.86
CA ASP A 320 -12.83 11.06 -1.63
C ASP A 320 -13.34 11.01 -0.18
N TYR A 321 -13.40 12.16 0.46
CA TYR A 321 -13.83 12.32 1.85
C TYR A 321 -14.95 13.35 1.98
N ASP A 322 -15.84 13.13 2.95
CA ASP A 322 -16.77 14.15 3.41
C ASP A 322 -16.09 15.16 4.35
N GLU A 323 -16.84 16.20 4.75
CA GLU A 323 -16.38 17.24 5.68
C GLU A 323 -15.99 16.72 7.07
N GLN A 324 -16.36 15.48 7.41
CA GLN A 324 -16.03 14.80 8.67
C GLN A 324 -14.90 13.77 8.51
N TRP A 325 -14.28 13.73 7.32
CA TRP A 325 -13.22 12.80 6.94
C TRP A 325 -13.65 11.34 6.86
N HIS A 326 -14.94 11.04 6.71
CA HIS A 326 -15.34 9.68 6.31
C HIS A 326 -15.03 9.47 4.83
N ILE A 327 -14.50 8.29 4.48
CA ILE A 327 -14.24 7.94 3.08
C ILE A 327 -15.58 7.79 2.36
N THR A 328 -15.87 8.71 1.47
CA THR A 328 -17.09 8.70 0.65
C THR A 328 -16.95 7.88 -0.60
N ASP A 329 -15.74 7.65 -1.12
CA ASP A 329 -15.47 6.67 -2.17
C ASP A 329 -13.96 6.41 -2.31
N ILE A 330 -13.61 5.29 -2.93
CA ILE A 330 -12.25 5.01 -3.42
C ILE A 330 -12.36 4.75 -4.92
N ARG A 331 -11.71 5.59 -5.70
CA ARG A 331 -11.66 5.51 -7.16
C ARG A 331 -10.30 5.02 -7.60
N GLN A 332 -10.25 3.79 -8.09
CA GLN A 332 -9.01 3.17 -8.54
C GLN A 332 -8.78 3.49 -10.02
N TYR A 333 -7.54 3.85 -10.34
CA TYR A 333 -7.08 4.10 -11.70
C TYR A 333 -5.87 3.23 -12.00
N TYR A 334 -5.72 2.85 -13.25
CA TYR A 334 -4.58 2.05 -13.70
C TYR A 334 -4.17 2.44 -15.10
N VAL A 335 -2.97 2.03 -15.51
CA VAL A 335 -2.53 2.09 -16.90
C VAL A 335 -2.25 0.67 -17.34
N SER A 336 -2.88 0.23 -18.43
CA SER A 336 -2.59 -1.06 -19.05
C SER A 336 -1.13 -1.09 -19.52
N LEU A 337 -0.27 -1.85 -18.84
CA LEU A 337 1.15 -1.94 -19.17
C LEU A 337 1.40 -2.46 -20.60
N PRO A 338 0.66 -3.46 -21.12
CA PRO A 338 0.79 -3.90 -22.50
C PRO A 338 0.45 -2.81 -23.52
N GLU A 339 -0.59 -2.01 -23.28
CA GLU A 339 -0.98 -0.92 -24.19
C GLU A 339 0.00 0.25 -24.10
N LEU A 340 0.45 0.62 -22.90
CA LEU A 340 1.47 1.65 -22.71
C LEU A 340 2.79 1.31 -23.42
N ASN A 341 3.18 0.03 -23.42
CA ASN A 341 4.37 -0.42 -24.15
C ASN A 341 4.22 -0.37 -25.68
N LYS A 342 2.98 -0.30 -26.20
CA LYS A 342 2.70 -0.11 -27.63
C LYS A 342 2.56 1.38 -27.98
N ASP A 343 1.90 2.14 -27.11
CA ASP A 343 1.59 3.55 -27.29
C ASP A 343 1.96 4.36 -26.02
N PRO A 344 3.03 5.16 -26.07
CA PRO A 344 3.43 6.07 -24.99
C PRO A 344 2.40 7.13 -24.59
N SER A 345 1.35 7.34 -25.40
CA SER A 345 0.25 8.27 -25.10
C SER A 345 -0.89 7.64 -24.29
N THR A 346 -0.81 6.33 -24.01
CA THR A 346 -1.81 5.60 -23.22
C THR A 346 -2.03 6.27 -21.87
N SER A 347 -3.25 6.77 -21.62
CA SER A 347 -3.61 7.47 -20.38
C SER A 347 -4.03 6.51 -19.27
N ALA A 348 -4.28 7.04 -18.07
CA ALA A 348 -4.93 6.30 -17.00
C ALA A 348 -6.38 5.98 -17.34
N GLU A 349 -6.77 4.73 -17.12
CA GLU A 349 -8.13 4.24 -17.18
C GLU A 349 -8.75 4.28 -15.79
N PHE A 350 -10.02 4.68 -15.71
CA PHE A 350 -10.81 4.50 -14.50
C PHE A 350 -11.18 3.02 -14.37
N GLU A 351 -10.65 2.36 -13.34
CA GLU A 351 -10.91 0.94 -13.12
C GLU A 351 -12.28 0.74 -12.48
N TYR A 352 -12.49 1.37 -11.32
CA TYR A 352 -13.76 1.31 -10.61
C TYR A 352 -13.92 2.36 -9.51
N SER A 353 -15.18 2.57 -9.10
CA SER A 353 -15.58 3.20 -7.84
C SER A 353 -15.93 2.09 -6.86
N PHE A 354 -15.28 2.07 -5.69
CA PHE A 354 -15.48 1.04 -4.68
C PHE A 354 -16.94 0.94 -4.25
N ARG A 355 -17.59 2.08 -4.00
CA ARG A 355 -19.01 2.07 -3.63
C ARG A 355 -19.90 1.54 -4.75
N HIS A 356 -19.64 1.94 -5.99
CA HIS A 356 -20.46 1.52 -7.12
C HIS A 356 -20.33 0.01 -7.39
N VAL A 357 -19.09 -0.49 -7.48
CA VAL A 357 -18.82 -1.90 -7.80
C VAL A 357 -19.36 -2.84 -6.72
N TYR A 358 -19.23 -2.46 -5.45
CA TYR A 358 -19.64 -3.28 -4.32
C TYR A 358 -21.06 -2.98 -3.82
N GLY A 359 -21.77 -2.01 -4.40
CA GLY A 359 -23.16 -1.68 -4.08
C GLY A 359 -23.32 -1.11 -2.67
N ILE A 360 -22.48 -0.14 -2.29
CA ILE A 360 -22.55 0.54 -0.99
C ILE A 360 -23.41 1.81 -1.13
N GLU A 361 -24.65 1.71 -0.66
CA GLU A 361 -25.65 2.79 -0.73
C GLU A 361 -25.45 3.88 0.33
N SER A 362 -24.82 3.52 1.47
CA SER A 362 -24.44 4.44 2.55
C SER A 362 -23.66 5.65 2.03
N LYS A 363 -23.85 6.83 2.64
CA LYS A 363 -23.19 8.10 2.21
C LYS A 363 -21.66 8.00 2.19
N TYR A 364 -21.09 7.20 3.08
CA TYR A 364 -19.67 6.89 3.17
C TYR A 364 -19.50 5.38 3.42
N ILE A 365 -18.28 4.88 3.20
CA ILE A 365 -17.93 3.47 3.40
C ILE A 365 -17.72 3.23 4.90
N SER A 366 -18.70 2.63 5.57
CA SER A 366 -18.61 2.29 7.00
C SER A 366 -18.01 0.90 7.24
N ALA A 367 -17.59 0.62 8.49
CA ALA A 367 -17.16 -0.72 8.88
C ALA A 367 -18.26 -1.77 8.70
N ALA A 368 -19.53 -1.39 8.90
CA ALA A 368 -20.68 -2.27 8.68
C ALA A 368 -20.86 -2.59 7.18
N ASP A 369 -20.66 -1.61 6.29
CA ASP A 369 -20.70 -1.84 4.84
C ASP A 369 -19.60 -2.82 4.41
N ILE A 370 -18.39 -2.67 4.96
CA ILE A 370 -17.27 -3.59 4.70
C ILE A 370 -17.57 -5.01 5.21
N ASN A 371 -18.10 -5.15 6.43
CA ASN A 371 -18.51 -6.46 6.94
C ASN A 371 -19.59 -7.10 6.05
N ASN A 372 -20.62 -6.35 5.67
CA ASN A 372 -21.67 -6.84 4.76
C ASN A 372 -21.11 -7.26 3.40
N LEU A 373 -20.16 -6.50 2.85
CA LEU A 373 -19.46 -6.86 1.62
C LEU A 373 -18.68 -8.16 1.79
N ILE A 374 -17.95 -8.34 2.89
CA ILE A 374 -17.22 -9.58 3.17
C ILE A 374 -18.17 -10.78 3.23
N GLN A 375 -19.32 -10.68 3.90
CA GLN A 375 -20.28 -11.77 3.93
C GLN A 375 -20.82 -12.08 2.52
N ARG A 376 -21.14 -11.07 1.71
CA ARG A 376 -21.55 -11.25 0.32
C ARG A 376 -20.46 -11.90 -0.55
N LEU A 377 -19.19 -11.58 -0.33
CA LEU A 377 -18.06 -12.20 -1.04
C LEU A 377 -17.91 -13.70 -0.72
N LYS A 378 -18.36 -14.15 0.45
CA LYS A 378 -18.40 -15.59 0.79
C LYS A 378 -19.49 -16.32 0.00
N ASP A 379 -20.64 -15.69 -0.17
CA ASP A 379 -21.85 -16.31 -0.73
C ASP A 379 -22.02 -16.12 -2.25
N ASP A 380 -21.41 -15.09 -2.85
CA ASP A 380 -21.51 -14.74 -4.27
C ASP A 380 -20.16 -14.89 -4.99
N ASP A 381 -20.00 -16.03 -5.69
CA ASP A 381 -18.81 -16.31 -6.49
C ASP A 381 -18.54 -15.26 -7.56
N ARG A 382 -19.57 -14.68 -8.19
CA ARG A 382 -19.38 -13.66 -9.24
C ARG A 382 -18.86 -12.37 -8.66
N LEU A 383 -19.33 -12.01 -7.46
CA LEU A 383 -18.80 -10.86 -6.73
C LEU A 383 -17.34 -11.09 -6.32
N PHE A 384 -17.00 -12.31 -5.89
CA PHE A 384 -15.63 -12.68 -5.56
C PHE A 384 -14.71 -12.70 -6.80
N GLU A 385 -15.17 -13.20 -7.95
CA GLU A 385 -14.44 -13.13 -9.22
C GLU A 385 -14.15 -11.68 -9.62
N ARG A 386 -15.13 -10.79 -9.43
CA ARG A 386 -14.94 -9.35 -9.66
C ARG A 386 -13.93 -8.73 -8.70
N TYR A 387 -13.99 -9.07 -7.40
CA TYR A 387 -12.96 -8.68 -6.43
C TYR A 387 -11.58 -9.20 -6.84
N SER A 388 -11.47 -10.46 -7.28
CA SER A 388 -10.21 -11.08 -7.70
C SER A 388 -9.59 -10.36 -8.89
N PHE A 389 -10.40 -9.94 -9.86
CA PHE A 389 -9.97 -9.14 -11.01
C PHE A 389 -9.35 -7.82 -10.56
N TYR A 390 -10.05 -7.06 -9.70
CA TYR A 390 -9.57 -5.78 -9.18
C TYR A 390 -8.39 -5.91 -8.22
N ASN A 391 -8.28 -7.00 -7.46
CA ASN A 391 -7.11 -7.28 -6.61
C ASN A 391 -5.80 -7.27 -7.41
N SER A 392 -5.85 -7.74 -8.66
CA SER A 392 -4.74 -7.71 -9.62
C SER A 392 -4.68 -6.45 -10.49
N VAL A 393 -5.50 -5.44 -10.23
CA VAL A 393 -5.60 -4.21 -11.04
C VAL A 393 -5.79 -4.54 -12.52
N ALA A 394 -6.81 -5.34 -12.83
CA ALA A 394 -7.13 -5.80 -14.19
C ALA A 394 -6.00 -6.57 -14.92
N ALA A 395 -4.93 -7.01 -14.24
CA ALA A 395 -3.83 -7.73 -14.88
C ALA A 395 -4.11 -9.23 -15.06
N SER A 396 -4.98 -9.81 -14.24
CA SER A 396 -5.39 -11.21 -14.33
C SER A 396 -6.91 -11.36 -14.35
N SER A 397 -7.42 -12.11 -15.33
CA SER A 397 -8.82 -12.55 -15.39
C SER A 397 -9.05 -13.92 -14.74
N THR A 398 -8.00 -14.56 -14.22
CA THR A 398 -8.12 -15.87 -13.56
C THR A 398 -8.46 -15.65 -12.08
N PRO A 399 -9.66 -16.05 -11.62
CA PRO A 399 -10.06 -15.84 -10.24
C PRO A 399 -9.38 -16.82 -9.29
N PHE A 400 -9.20 -16.42 -8.03
CA PHE A 400 -8.68 -17.28 -6.98
C PHE A 400 -9.69 -18.37 -6.61
N LYS A 401 -9.20 -19.59 -6.33
CA LYS A 401 -10.03 -20.77 -6.02
C LYS A 401 -9.42 -21.59 -4.89
N GLY A 402 -10.26 -22.39 -4.22
CA GLY A 402 -9.85 -23.25 -3.11
C GLY A 402 -9.14 -22.44 -2.02
N GLN A 403 -8.02 -22.96 -1.50
CA GLN A 403 -7.23 -22.32 -0.45
C GLN A 403 -6.83 -20.86 -0.74
N TRP A 404 -6.70 -20.46 -2.01
CA TRP A 404 -6.40 -19.08 -2.36
C TRP A 404 -7.62 -18.19 -2.13
N LYS A 405 -8.82 -18.65 -2.50
CA LYS A 405 -10.07 -17.95 -2.19
C LYS A 405 -10.27 -17.86 -0.67
N ASP A 406 -10.00 -18.94 0.05
CA ASP A 406 -10.12 -18.98 1.52
C ASP A 406 -9.13 -18.01 2.18
N ALA A 407 -7.88 -17.95 1.70
CA ALA A 407 -6.88 -16.97 2.14
C ALA A 407 -7.36 -15.54 1.98
N HIS A 408 -7.97 -15.21 0.83
CA HIS A 408 -8.56 -13.90 0.62
C HIS A 408 -9.69 -13.62 1.62
N LEU A 409 -10.69 -14.49 1.72
CA LEU A 409 -11.85 -14.27 2.60
C LEU A 409 -11.43 -14.15 4.08
N CYS A 410 -10.55 -15.03 4.55
CA CYS A 410 -10.04 -14.99 5.91
C CYS A 410 -9.18 -13.75 6.16
N ALA A 411 -8.34 -13.34 5.21
CA ALA A 411 -7.51 -12.14 5.38
C ALA A 411 -8.36 -10.87 5.42
N LEU A 412 -9.38 -10.75 4.55
CA LEU A 412 -10.32 -9.62 4.54
C LEU A 412 -11.02 -9.46 5.90
N GLU A 413 -11.39 -10.58 6.55
CA GLU A 413 -12.19 -10.59 7.77
C GLU A 413 -11.40 -10.56 9.08
N TYR A 414 -10.21 -11.19 9.10
CA TYR A 414 -9.44 -11.42 10.33
C TYR A 414 -8.02 -10.89 10.22
N LEU A 415 -7.79 -9.76 10.89
CA LEU A 415 -6.45 -9.19 11.07
C LEU A 415 -5.64 -9.86 12.19
N ASP A 416 -6.34 -10.46 13.15
CA ASP A 416 -5.73 -11.23 14.23
C ASP A 416 -5.24 -12.58 13.68
N TYR A 417 -4.02 -12.97 14.00
CA TYR A 417 -3.41 -14.17 13.42
C TYR A 417 -4.10 -15.45 13.88
N ASP A 418 -4.46 -15.58 15.16
CA ASP A 418 -5.12 -16.79 15.66
C ASP A 418 -6.52 -16.95 15.05
N ALA A 419 -7.25 -15.85 14.90
CA ALA A 419 -8.53 -15.85 14.21
C ALA A 419 -8.39 -16.17 12.71
N TYR A 420 -7.39 -15.62 12.04
CA TYR A 420 -7.08 -15.91 10.63
C TYR A 420 -6.77 -17.39 10.41
N TRP A 421 -5.90 -17.98 11.23
CA TRP A 421 -5.56 -19.41 11.13
C TRP A 421 -6.77 -20.29 11.47
N SER A 422 -7.59 -19.89 12.43
CA SER A 422 -8.84 -20.59 12.75
C SER A 422 -9.82 -20.58 11.57
N CYS A 423 -9.95 -19.44 10.88
CA CYS A 423 -10.75 -19.32 9.66
C CYS A 423 -10.22 -20.27 8.58
N LEU A 424 -8.93 -20.22 8.26
CA LEU A 424 -8.33 -21.12 7.26
C LEU A 424 -8.55 -22.60 7.59
N ASN A 425 -8.38 -23.01 8.85
CA ASN A 425 -8.58 -24.39 9.27
C ASN A 425 -10.03 -24.88 9.17
N GLN A 426 -11.01 -23.99 9.30
CA GLN A 426 -12.42 -24.33 9.07
C GLN A 426 -12.69 -24.63 7.58
N HIS A 427 -11.96 -23.99 6.68
CA HIS A 427 -11.98 -24.27 5.24
C HIS A 427 -11.07 -25.47 4.86
N HIS A 428 -10.07 -25.78 5.69
CA HIS A 428 -9.08 -26.83 5.47
C HIS A 428 -9.18 -27.97 6.51
N VAL A 429 -10.13 -28.89 6.30
CA VAL A 429 -10.01 -30.24 6.87
C VAL A 429 -8.93 -31.00 6.08
N THR A 430 -7.65 -30.59 6.19
CA THR A 430 -6.38 -31.38 6.07
C THR A 430 -5.12 -30.48 5.93
N GLN A 431 -4.24 -30.58 6.94
CA GLN A 431 -2.86 -30.06 7.24
C GLN A 431 -1.85 -29.81 6.07
N PRO A 432 -0.71 -29.04 6.22
CA PRO A 432 0.27 -29.04 7.34
C PRO A 432 0.83 -27.64 7.77
N PRO A 433 1.84 -27.51 8.69
CA PRO A 433 2.06 -26.30 9.52
C PRO A 433 2.75 -25.14 8.77
N PRO A 434 2.74 -23.92 9.35
CA PRO A 434 3.33 -22.73 8.71
C PRO A 434 4.84 -22.89 8.50
N THR A 435 5.34 -22.38 7.38
CA THR A 435 6.78 -22.29 7.10
C THR A 435 7.27 -20.89 7.43
N ASP A 436 8.38 -20.80 8.15
CA ASP A 436 9.02 -19.54 8.50
C ASP A 436 9.63 -18.85 7.27
N GLY A 437 9.31 -17.56 7.11
CA GLY A 437 10.17 -16.54 6.51
C GLY A 437 10.59 -16.74 5.04
N ILE A 438 9.70 -16.40 4.10
CA ILE A 438 10.13 -16.08 2.72
C ILE A 438 10.35 -14.57 2.64
N SER A 439 11.61 -14.15 2.52
CA SER A 439 11.94 -12.79 2.11
C SER A 439 11.61 -12.58 0.63
N SER A 440 11.00 -11.44 0.28
CA SER A 440 10.78 -11.02 -1.10
C SER A 440 12.08 -10.78 -1.87
N SER A 441 13.23 -10.72 -1.19
CA SER A 441 14.56 -10.61 -1.80
C SER A 441 15.12 -11.95 -2.34
N ASN A 442 14.48 -13.09 -2.08
CA ASN A 442 15.03 -14.42 -2.34
C ASN A 442 14.27 -15.25 -3.39
N VAL A 443 13.70 -14.63 -4.42
CA VAL A 443 13.03 -15.40 -5.48
C VAL A 443 13.43 -15.00 -6.90
N PHE A 444 14.61 -15.45 -7.36
CA PHE A 444 14.96 -15.87 -8.75
C PHE A 444 16.42 -16.41 -8.79
N PRO A 445 16.76 -17.39 -9.67
CA PRO A 445 16.86 -18.83 -9.34
C PRO A 445 18.29 -19.32 -9.03
N VAL A 446 18.41 -20.33 -8.16
CA VAL A 446 19.60 -21.17 -8.03
C VAL A 446 19.36 -22.51 -8.73
N LEU A 447 20.03 -22.66 -9.89
CA LEU A 447 20.57 -23.87 -10.52
C LEU A 447 19.74 -25.18 -10.50
N CYS A 448 19.34 -25.59 -11.71
CA CYS A 448 19.00 -26.98 -12.03
C CYS A 448 20.12 -27.93 -11.58
N PHE A 449 19.79 -28.92 -10.75
CA PHE A 449 20.59 -30.14 -10.63
C PHE A 449 20.23 -31.10 -11.77
N PRO A 450 21.20 -31.80 -12.38
CA PRO A 450 20.93 -32.75 -13.44
C PRO A 450 20.30 -34.02 -12.87
N ILE A 451 19.26 -34.50 -13.55
CA ILE A 451 18.63 -35.80 -13.32
C ILE A 451 19.68 -36.88 -13.63
N MET A 452 20.18 -37.57 -12.59
CA MET A 452 20.95 -38.80 -12.75
C MET A 452 19.99 -39.95 -13.08
N TYR A 453 20.09 -40.47 -14.30
CA TYR A 453 19.51 -41.72 -14.72
C TYR A 453 20.08 -42.87 -13.87
N PHE A 454 19.24 -43.56 -13.11
CA PHE A 454 19.58 -44.88 -12.58
C PHE A 454 19.18 -45.94 -13.61
N ILE A 455 20.19 -46.56 -14.22
CA ILE A 455 20.07 -47.85 -14.91
C ILE A 455 19.97 -48.92 -13.82
N LEU A 456 18.84 -49.60 -13.73
CA LEU A 456 18.73 -50.87 -13.00
C LEU A 456 18.82 -52.00 -14.02
N HIS A 457 19.91 -52.75 -13.95
CA HIS A 457 19.94 -54.15 -14.39
C HIS A 457 19.01 -54.96 -13.49
N PHE A 458 18.06 -55.65 -14.08
CA PHE A 458 17.86 -57.11 -13.96
C PHE A 458 17.00 -57.60 -15.12
#